data_AF-A0A3E2WWU2-F1
#
_entry.id   AF-A0A3E2WWU2-F1
#
_cell.length_a   1.000
_cell.length_b   1.000
_cell.length_c   1.000
_cell.angle_alpha   90.00
_cell.angle_beta   90.00
_cell.angle_gamma   90.00
#
_symmetry.space_group_name_H-M   'P 1'
#
loop_
_entity.id
_entity.type
_entity.pdbx_description
1 polymer ?
#
loop_
_entity_poly.entity_id
_entity_poly.type
_entity_poly.pdbx_seq_one_letter_code
_entity_poly.pdbx_strand_id
1 'polypeptide(L)'
;MESTTCTVRIGEETKEYAVGTTYQEIAQEYQARYGHQIVLVFINQFHLQELDKKLEQDCREIEFITTGDPIGYETYKRSLCFMLVKAVHDVGGHDKVERVRIHFSMSKGYYCTVEGDVELNQEFLDQVDERMKELVAEKIRIEKRSVHTTKAVELFRKHGMFDKERLFEYRRVSKVNIYSMNEFEDYYYGYMVPDAGYLKYYALYLYDEGFIIQMPTLESPETVEPFSPRPKLFQVLKRSVLWGDMQGIDTVGALNDMVTQHDMSEVVLVQEAYQERQIGEIAKQIADRPEAKFVLIAGPSSSGKTTFSHRLSIQLRVNGLQPHPIAVDNYFVDRERTPRDENGEYNFECLEAIDVDQFNEDMQALLSGREVYLPTFNFKTGKKEYGSIPKKLNTQDILVIEGIHCLNPKLTESLNNDNKFKIYISALTQLNIDEHNRIPSTDGRLIRRIVRDARTRGNSAKNTIARWPSVRKGEEENIFPYQEEADVMFNSSLLYELAVLKQYVEPLLFGMGKDCPEYVEAKRLLKFFDYFVGIGSESVPTNSLLREFIGGGCFNV
;
A
#
# COMPACT_ATOMS: atom_id res chain seq x y z
N MET A 1 46.83 -4.32 -26.91
CA MET A 1 45.88 -4.94 -25.98
C MET A 1 44.65 -5.24 -26.82
N GLU A 2 44.36 -6.51 -27.09
CA GLU A 2 43.12 -6.89 -27.75
C GLU A 2 41.96 -6.37 -26.89
N SER A 3 41.09 -5.54 -27.44
CA SER A 3 39.89 -5.14 -26.72
C SER A 3 39.01 -6.38 -26.60
N THR A 4 38.97 -6.97 -25.42
CA THR A 4 38.05 -8.07 -25.14
C THR A 4 36.63 -7.56 -25.35
N THR A 5 35.88 -8.18 -26.24
CA THR A 5 34.47 -7.86 -26.49
C THR A 5 33.57 -8.87 -25.78
N CYS A 6 32.35 -8.44 -25.45
CA CYS A 6 31.28 -9.28 -24.94
C CYS A 6 30.12 -9.27 -25.91
N THR A 7 29.57 -10.45 -26.15
CA THR A 7 28.37 -10.64 -26.97
C THR A 7 27.13 -10.43 -26.11
N VAL A 8 26.22 -9.57 -26.58
CA VAL A 8 24.97 -9.24 -25.90
C VAL A 8 23.81 -9.43 -26.87
N ARG A 9 22.81 -10.23 -26.46
CA ARG A 9 21.56 -10.39 -27.20
C ARG A 9 20.46 -9.50 -26.61
N ILE A 10 19.81 -8.70 -27.45
CA ILE A 10 18.76 -7.74 -27.11
C ILE A 10 17.56 -8.02 -28.02
N GLY A 11 16.55 -8.74 -27.52
CA GLY A 11 15.49 -9.29 -28.36
C GLY A 11 16.06 -10.23 -29.43
N GLU A 12 15.81 -9.91 -30.70
CA GLU A 12 16.32 -10.69 -31.85
C GLU A 12 17.73 -10.27 -32.29
N GLU A 13 18.24 -9.13 -31.81
CA GLU A 13 19.55 -8.62 -32.21
C GLU A 13 20.66 -9.16 -31.33
N THR A 14 21.83 -9.41 -31.91
CA THR A 14 23.06 -9.71 -31.19
C THR A 14 24.13 -8.71 -31.60
N LYS A 15 24.74 -8.05 -30.62
CA LYS A 15 25.82 -7.07 -30.82
C LYS A 15 27.00 -7.37 -29.91
N GLU A 16 28.18 -6.95 -30.35
CA GLU A 16 29.40 -6.98 -29.54
C GLU A 16 29.68 -5.60 -28.95
N TYR A 17 29.99 -5.56 -27.66
CA TYR A 17 30.41 -4.36 -26.94
C TYR A 17 31.77 -4.59 -26.31
N ALA A 18 32.54 -3.54 -26.05
CA ALA A 18 33.78 -3.69 -25.30
C ALA A 18 33.48 -4.11 -23.84
N VAL A 19 34.31 -4.99 -23.27
CA VAL A 19 34.26 -5.29 -21.83
C VAL A 19 34.40 -3.98 -21.05
N GLY A 20 33.49 -3.75 -20.11
CA GLY A 20 33.45 -2.54 -19.30
C GLY A 20 32.47 -1.46 -19.78
N THR A 21 31.87 -1.61 -20.97
CA THR A 21 30.75 -0.75 -21.42
C THR A 21 29.62 -0.80 -20.41
N THR A 22 29.05 0.36 -20.07
CA THR A 22 27.94 0.43 -19.11
C THR A 22 26.62 0.04 -19.77
N TYR A 23 25.69 -0.53 -19.01
CA TYR A 23 24.34 -0.77 -19.53
C TYR A 23 23.63 0.54 -19.89
N GLN A 24 24.03 1.67 -19.32
CA GLN A 24 23.54 3.00 -19.68
C GLN A 24 23.93 3.38 -21.11
N GLU A 25 25.18 3.16 -21.51
CA GLU A 25 25.65 3.39 -22.89
C GLU A 25 24.87 2.50 -23.87
N ILE A 26 24.68 1.22 -23.53
CA ILE A 26 23.89 0.30 -24.37
C ILE A 26 22.42 0.77 -24.42
N ALA A 27 21.82 1.15 -23.30
CA ALA A 27 20.43 1.63 -23.25
C ALA A 27 20.22 2.88 -24.11
N GLN A 28 21.20 3.79 -24.19
CA GLN A 28 21.12 4.99 -25.03
C GLN A 28 20.99 4.65 -26.53
N GLU A 29 21.65 3.60 -27.01
CA GLU A 29 21.49 3.12 -28.40
C GLU A 29 20.07 2.61 -28.70
N TYR A 30 19.40 2.06 -27.68
CA TYR A 30 18.09 1.42 -27.82
C TYR A 30 16.92 2.31 -27.38
N GLN A 31 17.18 3.43 -26.70
CA GLN A 31 16.15 4.31 -26.14
C GLN A 31 15.08 4.73 -27.16
N ALA A 32 15.46 4.98 -28.42
CA ALA A 32 14.53 5.37 -29.48
C ALA A 32 13.50 4.28 -29.85
N ARG A 33 13.71 3.03 -29.43
CA ARG A 33 12.80 1.89 -29.65
C ARG A 33 11.79 1.71 -28.52
N TYR A 34 11.96 2.41 -27.41
CA TYR A 34 11.09 2.34 -26.24
C TYR A 34 10.26 3.62 -26.14
N GLY A 35 8.97 3.49 -25.80
CA GLY A 35 8.07 4.63 -25.65
C GLY A 35 8.38 5.52 -24.45
N HIS A 36 9.04 4.96 -23.44
CA HIS A 36 9.35 5.61 -22.17
C HIS A 36 10.84 5.49 -21.83
N GLN A 37 11.29 6.31 -20.88
CA GLN A 37 12.71 6.36 -20.52
C GLN A 37 13.19 5.04 -19.90
N ILE A 38 14.25 4.45 -20.46
CA ILE A 38 14.89 3.24 -19.95
C ILE A 38 15.65 3.58 -18.67
N VAL A 39 15.36 2.87 -17.58
CA VAL A 39 15.92 3.14 -16.24
C VAL A 39 16.66 1.95 -15.63
N LEU A 40 16.36 0.72 -16.06
CA LEU A 40 16.97 -0.50 -15.54
C LEU A 40 17.15 -1.55 -16.64
N VAL A 41 17.84 -2.65 -16.31
CA VAL A 41 18.05 -3.79 -17.21
C VAL A 41 17.91 -5.12 -16.46
N PHE A 42 17.20 -6.07 -17.06
CA PHE A 42 17.27 -7.49 -16.69
C PHE A 42 18.35 -8.18 -17.50
N ILE A 43 19.20 -8.95 -16.82
CA ILE A 43 20.20 -9.83 -17.43
C ILE A 43 19.73 -11.27 -17.26
N ASN A 44 19.66 -12.03 -18.35
CA ASN A 44 19.22 -13.42 -18.38
C ASN A 44 17.87 -13.61 -17.65
N GLN A 45 16.91 -12.72 -17.90
CA GLN A 45 15.52 -12.69 -17.39
C GLN A 45 15.32 -12.46 -15.88
N PHE A 46 16.23 -12.88 -15.01
CA PHE A 46 15.99 -12.85 -13.55
C PHE A 46 16.90 -11.89 -12.78
N HIS A 47 17.95 -11.36 -13.42
CA HIS A 47 18.94 -10.53 -12.74
C HIS A 47 18.76 -9.05 -13.07
N LEU A 48 17.94 -8.37 -12.27
CA LEU A 48 17.73 -6.92 -12.39
C LEU A 48 18.95 -6.13 -11.88
N GLN A 49 19.40 -5.17 -12.68
CA GLN A 49 20.56 -4.31 -12.43
C GLN A 49 20.28 -2.84 -12.79
N GLU A 50 21.03 -1.94 -12.14
CA GLU A 50 21.12 -0.52 -12.51
C GLU A 50 21.95 -0.34 -13.78
N LEU A 51 21.66 0.73 -14.52
CA LEU A 51 22.32 0.99 -15.80
C LEU A 51 23.80 1.42 -15.65
N ASP A 52 24.22 1.88 -14.47
CA ASP A 52 25.61 2.24 -14.18
C ASP A 52 26.56 1.02 -14.14
N LYS A 53 25.99 -0.19 -14.03
CA LYS A 53 26.76 -1.43 -14.04
C LYS A 53 27.39 -1.68 -15.39
N LYS A 54 28.54 -2.35 -15.32
CA LYS A 54 29.39 -2.64 -16.48
C LYS A 54 29.17 -4.05 -16.97
N LEU A 55 29.25 -4.21 -18.28
CA LEU A 55 29.27 -5.49 -18.95
C LEU A 55 30.63 -6.17 -18.72
N GLU A 56 30.64 -7.25 -17.93
CA GLU A 56 31.88 -7.99 -17.60
C GLU A 56 32.03 -9.30 -18.38
N GLN A 57 30.93 -9.84 -18.91
CA GLN A 57 30.88 -11.12 -19.60
C GLN A 57 29.72 -11.16 -20.60
N ASP A 58 29.75 -12.13 -21.51
CA ASP A 58 28.67 -12.37 -22.47
C ASP A 58 27.31 -12.49 -21.77
N CYS A 59 26.32 -11.80 -22.32
CA CYS A 59 24.95 -11.80 -21.83
C CYS A 59 24.05 -12.45 -22.88
N ARG A 60 23.49 -13.62 -22.53
CA ARG A 60 22.61 -14.37 -23.43
C ARG A 60 21.33 -13.65 -23.76
N GLU A 61 20.90 -12.75 -22.87
CA GLU A 61 19.71 -11.93 -23.05
C GLU A 61 19.79 -10.74 -22.10
N ILE A 62 19.54 -9.55 -22.62
CA ILE A 62 19.17 -8.40 -21.80
C ILE A 62 17.83 -7.84 -22.24
N GLU A 63 17.08 -7.34 -21.27
CA GLU A 63 15.78 -6.71 -21.46
C GLU A 63 15.77 -5.38 -20.69
N PHE A 64 15.41 -4.30 -21.36
CA PHE A 64 15.33 -2.98 -20.74
C PHE A 64 13.99 -2.75 -20.07
N ILE A 65 14.05 -2.09 -18.92
CA ILE A 65 12.89 -1.70 -18.12
C ILE A 65 12.80 -0.18 -18.13
N THR A 66 11.59 0.32 -18.39
CA THR A 66 11.27 1.73 -18.57
C THR A 66 10.48 2.30 -17.40
N THR A 67 10.33 3.63 -17.36
CA THR A 67 9.45 4.31 -16.40
C THR A 67 7.97 3.92 -16.54
N GLY A 68 7.55 3.35 -17.68
CA GLY A 68 6.21 2.79 -17.88
C GLY A 68 6.04 1.37 -17.33
N ASP A 69 7.10 0.73 -16.85
CA ASP A 69 7.05 -0.60 -16.23
C ASP A 69 6.96 -0.47 -14.70
N PRO A 70 6.24 -1.36 -13.98
CA PRO A 70 6.01 -1.21 -12.53
C PRO A 70 7.30 -1.02 -11.71
N ILE A 71 8.35 -1.78 -12.02
CA ILE A 71 9.64 -1.69 -11.31
C ILE A 71 10.39 -0.42 -11.68
N GLY A 72 10.32 0.01 -12.95
CA GLY A 72 10.96 1.25 -13.38
C GLY A 72 10.26 2.50 -12.81
N TYR A 73 8.94 2.47 -12.70
CA TYR A 73 8.17 3.51 -12.01
C TYR A 73 8.53 3.61 -10.51
N GLU A 74 8.61 2.48 -9.79
CA GLU A 74 9.08 2.50 -8.40
C GLU A 74 10.54 2.97 -8.26
N THR A 75 11.37 2.75 -9.29
CA THR A 75 12.75 3.24 -9.36
C THR A 75 12.78 4.75 -9.51
N TYR A 76 11.98 5.29 -10.43
CA TYR A 76 11.82 6.73 -10.61
C TYR A 76 11.36 7.43 -9.32
N LYS A 77 10.28 6.96 -8.69
CA LYS A 77 9.74 7.59 -7.47
C LYS A 77 10.74 7.61 -6.33
N ARG A 78 11.47 6.51 -6.14
CA ARG A 78 12.48 6.39 -5.08
C ARG A 78 13.64 7.35 -5.32
N SER A 79 14.15 7.44 -6.54
CA SER A 79 15.21 8.38 -6.89
C SER A 79 14.74 9.85 -6.79
N LEU A 80 13.48 10.13 -7.13
CA LEU A 80 12.88 11.45 -6.96
C LEU A 80 12.76 11.85 -5.48
N CYS A 81 12.38 10.91 -4.60
CA CYS A 81 12.39 11.13 -3.15
C CYS A 81 13.80 11.47 -2.65
N PHE A 82 14.81 10.76 -3.13
CA PHE A 82 16.21 11.03 -2.75
C PHE A 82 16.66 12.43 -3.17
N MET A 83 16.35 12.83 -4.40
CA MET A 83 16.64 14.18 -4.90
C MET A 83 15.90 15.26 -4.11
N LEU A 84 14.63 15.02 -3.74
CA LEU A 84 13.84 15.93 -2.93
C LEU A 84 14.49 16.15 -1.55
N VAL A 85 14.78 15.08 -0.82
CA VAL A 85 15.37 15.17 0.52
C VAL A 85 16.72 15.91 0.46
N LYS A 86 17.55 15.60 -0.53
CA LYS A 86 18.79 16.34 -0.77
C LYS A 86 18.51 17.84 -0.99
N ALA A 87 17.60 18.19 -1.90
CA ALA A 87 17.31 19.58 -2.21
C ALA A 87 16.78 20.38 -1.00
N VAL A 88 15.98 19.74 -0.15
CA VAL A 88 15.53 20.34 1.12
C VAL A 88 16.71 20.65 2.05
N HIS A 89 17.69 19.74 2.16
CA HIS A 89 18.89 20.01 2.95
C HIS A 89 19.83 21.04 2.31
N ASP A 90 19.96 21.06 0.98
CA ASP A 90 20.75 22.05 0.24
C ASP A 90 20.21 23.48 0.49
N VAL A 91 18.87 23.65 0.51
CA VAL A 91 18.21 24.95 0.70
C VAL A 91 18.08 25.32 2.18
N GLY A 92 17.62 24.39 3.02
CA GLY A 92 17.38 24.64 4.44
C GLY A 92 18.65 24.67 5.29
N GLY A 93 19.73 24.04 4.81
CA GLY A 93 20.97 23.83 5.56
C GLY A 93 20.96 22.54 6.37
N HIS A 94 22.03 21.75 6.26
CA HIS A 94 22.17 20.46 6.96
C HIS A 94 22.16 20.55 8.49
N ASP A 95 22.48 21.71 9.05
CA ASP A 95 22.49 21.98 10.48
C ASP A 95 21.14 22.48 11.01
N LYS A 96 20.28 23.02 10.14
CA LYS A 96 18.98 23.58 10.51
C LYS A 96 17.83 22.63 10.23
N VAL A 97 17.91 21.83 9.17
CA VAL A 97 16.92 20.79 8.87
C VAL A 97 17.22 19.58 9.74
N GLU A 98 16.38 19.32 10.73
CA GLU A 98 16.52 18.20 11.65
C GLU A 98 15.96 16.90 11.05
N ARG A 99 14.77 16.94 10.45
CA ARG A 99 14.12 15.76 9.86
C ARG A 99 13.35 16.13 8.59
N VAL A 100 13.42 15.27 7.59
CA VAL A 100 12.55 15.31 6.42
C VAL A 100 11.80 14.00 6.37
N ARG A 101 10.48 14.02 6.58
CA ARG A 101 9.68 12.79 6.63
C ARG A 101 8.81 12.66 5.40
N ILE A 102 8.92 11.53 4.70
CA ILE A 102 8.05 11.14 3.59
C ILE A 102 6.98 10.21 4.16
N HIS A 103 5.79 10.74 4.42
CA HIS A 103 4.76 10.04 5.20
C HIS A 103 4.00 9.01 4.37
N PHE A 104 3.02 9.46 3.58
CA PHE A 104 2.05 8.58 2.94
C PHE A 104 1.67 9.06 1.55
N SER A 105 1.10 8.15 0.77
CA SER A 105 0.57 8.47 -0.55
C SER A 105 -0.68 9.34 -0.46
N MET A 106 -0.68 10.41 -1.25
CA MET A 106 -1.81 11.33 -1.39
C MET A 106 -1.91 11.76 -2.85
N SER A 107 -3.11 11.69 -3.44
CA SER A 107 -3.29 11.85 -4.90
C SER A 107 -2.35 10.88 -5.67
N LYS A 108 -1.49 11.41 -6.55
CA LYS A 108 -0.43 10.67 -7.28
C LYS A 108 0.97 11.01 -6.76
N GLY A 109 1.06 11.48 -5.52
CA GLY A 109 2.28 11.95 -4.89
C GLY A 109 2.44 11.46 -3.46
N TYR A 110 3.40 12.06 -2.76
CA TYR A 110 3.64 11.82 -1.33
C TYR A 110 3.47 13.11 -0.53
N TYR A 111 2.89 12.97 0.67
CA TYR A 111 2.88 14.02 1.67
C TYR A 111 4.18 13.98 2.48
N CYS A 112 4.82 15.13 2.61
CA CYS A 112 6.11 15.30 3.26
C CYS A 112 6.04 16.41 4.31
N THR A 113 6.83 16.28 5.38
CA THR A 113 7.06 17.36 6.35
C THR A 113 8.55 17.63 6.52
N VAL A 114 8.87 18.84 6.93
CA VAL A 114 10.23 19.27 7.28
C VAL A 114 10.17 19.78 8.72
N GLU A 115 11.08 19.31 9.55
CA GLU A 115 11.25 19.71 10.94
C GLU A 115 12.64 20.31 11.14
N GLY A 116 12.74 21.34 11.98
CA GLY A 116 14.00 22.02 12.30
C GLY A 116 13.85 23.54 12.39
N ASP A 117 14.96 24.27 12.36
CA ASP A 117 15.03 25.74 12.37
C ASP A 117 14.84 26.31 10.95
N VAL A 118 13.76 25.87 10.29
CA VAL A 118 13.37 26.29 8.94
C VAL A 118 11.85 26.46 8.89
N GLU A 119 11.40 27.57 8.33
CA GLU A 119 9.97 27.81 8.10
C GLU A 119 9.55 27.22 6.75
N LEU A 120 8.74 26.16 6.78
CA LEU A 120 8.16 25.59 5.57
C LEU A 120 7.01 26.47 5.05
N ASN A 121 7.34 27.33 4.09
CA ASN A 121 6.39 28.19 3.39
C ASN A 121 6.56 28.07 1.86
N GLN A 122 5.75 28.81 1.09
CA GLN A 122 5.81 28.74 -0.37
C GLN A 122 7.17 29.21 -0.93
N GLU A 123 7.78 30.23 -0.33
CA GLU A 123 9.09 30.74 -0.77
C GLU A 123 10.18 29.68 -0.59
N PHE A 124 10.20 29.00 0.57
CA PHE A 124 11.11 27.86 0.80
C PHE A 124 10.88 26.74 -0.22
N LEU A 125 9.61 26.41 -0.49
CA LEU A 125 9.27 25.33 -1.43
C LEU A 125 9.65 25.67 -2.88
N ASP A 126 9.51 26.93 -3.28
CA ASP A 126 9.94 27.44 -4.59
C ASP A 126 11.48 27.34 -4.74
N GLN A 127 12.23 27.65 -3.68
CA GLN A 127 13.69 27.46 -3.66
C GLN A 127 14.09 25.99 -3.76
N VAL A 128 13.36 25.09 -3.09
CA VAL A 128 13.58 23.64 -3.20
C VAL A 128 13.31 23.15 -4.63
N ASP A 129 12.23 23.62 -5.26
CA ASP A 129 11.91 23.32 -6.65
C ASP A 129 12.99 23.82 -7.63
N GLU A 130 13.47 25.05 -7.45
CA GLU A 130 14.60 25.60 -8.21
C GLU A 130 15.85 24.74 -8.04
N ARG A 131 16.18 24.37 -6.79
CA ARG A 131 17.34 23.53 -6.52
C ARG A 131 17.22 22.13 -7.13
N MET A 132 16.04 21.51 -7.08
CA MET A 132 15.81 20.23 -7.75
C MET A 132 15.98 20.36 -9.28
N LYS A 133 15.51 21.45 -9.90
CA LYS A 133 15.73 21.72 -11.34
C LYS A 133 17.21 21.89 -11.69
N GLU A 134 18.01 22.53 -10.83
CA GLU A 134 19.46 22.62 -11.00
C GLU A 134 20.12 21.24 -11.00
N LEU A 135 19.80 20.40 -10.00
CA LEU A 135 20.33 19.03 -9.91
C LEU A 135 20.01 18.20 -11.17
N VAL A 136 18.79 18.34 -11.69
CA VAL A 136 18.36 17.71 -12.95
C VAL A 136 19.17 18.24 -14.15
N ALA A 137 19.37 19.55 -14.24
CA ALA A 137 20.12 20.17 -15.33
C ALA A 137 21.61 19.77 -15.33
N GLU A 138 22.20 19.67 -14.14
CA GLU A 138 23.59 19.23 -13.92
C GLU A 138 23.78 17.72 -14.12
N LYS A 139 22.68 16.95 -14.13
CA LYS A 139 22.69 15.48 -14.20
C LYS A 139 23.58 14.87 -13.11
N ILE A 140 23.40 15.33 -11.87
CA ILE A 140 24.18 14.83 -10.73
C ILE A 140 23.98 13.32 -10.61
N ARG A 141 25.09 12.57 -10.57
CA ARG A 141 25.07 11.11 -10.50
C ARG A 141 24.52 10.61 -9.17
N ILE A 142 23.79 9.50 -9.24
CA ILE A 142 23.38 8.73 -8.07
C ILE A 142 24.34 7.54 -7.98
N GLU A 143 25.29 7.62 -7.06
CA GLU A 143 26.29 6.57 -6.89
C GLU A 143 25.83 5.56 -5.85
N LYS A 144 26.19 4.30 -6.03
CA LYS A 144 25.84 3.21 -5.11
C LYS A 144 27.10 2.54 -4.60
N ARG A 145 27.15 2.34 -3.28
CA ARG A 145 28.19 1.53 -2.64
C ARG A 145 27.62 0.52 -1.66
N SER A 146 28.23 -0.66 -1.64
CA SER A 146 27.91 -1.69 -0.66
C SER A 146 28.86 -1.56 0.54
N VAL A 147 28.31 -1.31 1.72
CA VAL A 147 29.07 -1.19 2.96
C VAL A 147 28.63 -2.23 3.96
N HIS A 148 29.49 -2.55 4.92
CA HIS A 148 29.11 -3.39 6.05
C HIS A 148 28.05 -2.70 6.89
N THR A 149 27.08 -3.47 7.39
CA THR A 149 25.96 -2.94 8.18
C THR A 149 26.44 -2.15 9.40
N THR A 150 27.47 -2.61 10.10
CA THR A 150 28.08 -1.87 11.23
C THR A 150 28.64 -0.50 10.83
N LYS A 151 29.28 -0.40 9.66
CA LYS A 151 29.75 0.89 9.13
C LYS A 151 28.60 1.81 8.72
N ALA A 152 27.48 1.25 8.26
CA ALA A 152 26.30 2.03 7.95
C ALA A 152 25.67 2.62 9.23
N VAL A 153 25.59 1.83 10.31
CA VAL A 153 25.15 2.31 11.64
C VAL A 153 26.00 3.49 12.10
N GLU A 154 27.33 3.37 12.03
CA GLU A 154 28.26 4.47 12.37
C GLU A 154 28.08 5.71 11.49
N LEU A 155 27.86 5.50 10.19
CA LEU A 155 27.67 6.58 9.21
C LEU A 155 26.39 7.37 9.49
N PHE A 156 25.26 6.68 9.63
CA PHE A 156 23.96 7.33 9.84
C PHE A 156 23.88 8.01 11.20
N ARG A 157 24.52 7.45 12.24
CA ARG A 157 24.71 8.13 13.53
C ARG A 157 25.44 9.46 13.36
N LYS A 158 26.51 9.49 12.55
CA LYS A 158 27.27 10.72 12.29
C LYS A 158 26.45 11.77 11.54
N HIS A 159 25.56 11.33 10.65
CA HIS A 159 24.67 12.20 9.88
C HIS A 159 23.39 12.60 10.64
N GLY A 160 23.21 12.15 11.90
CA GLY A 160 22.01 12.44 12.69
C GLY A 160 20.76 11.64 12.26
N MET A 161 20.90 10.67 11.36
CA MET A 161 19.81 9.82 10.86
C MET A 161 19.58 8.62 11.79
N PHE A 162 19.08 8.90 13.00
CA PHE A 162 18.91 7.90 14.07
C PHE A 162 17.84 6.84 13.77
N ASP A 163 16.86 7.15 12.92
CA ASP A 163 15.87 6.20 12.40
C ASP A 163 16.54 5.01 11.68
N LYS A 164 17.52 5.31 10.81
CA LYS A 164 18.27 4.32 10.03
C LYS A 164 19.27 3.57 10.90
N GLU A 165 19.88 4.25 11.86
CA GLU A 165 20.70 3.61 12.89
C GLU A 165 19.92 2.50 13.60
N ARG A 166 18.75 2.83 14.15
CA ARG A 166 17.87 1.87 14.85
C ARG A 166 17.41 0.76 13.92
N LEU A 167 17.02 1.08 12.69
CA LEU A 167 16.60 0.08 11.70
C LEU A 167 17.69 -0.96 11.44
N PHE A 168 18.95 -0.53 11.33
CA PHE A 168 20.07 -1.41 11.00
C PHE A 168 20.59 -2.24 12.16
N GLU A 169 20.35 -1.84 13.40
CA GLU A 169 20.72 -2.62 14.59
C GLU A 169 20.10 -4.03 14.56
N TYR A 170 18.87 -4.16 14.04
CA TYR A 170 18.15 -5.44 13.94
C TYR A 170 18.40 -6.19 12.63
N ARG A 171 19.15 -5.60 11.70
CA ARG A 171 19.32 -6.16 10.35
C ARG A 171 20.33 -7.30 10.36
N ARG A 172 19.89 -8.50 9.98
CA ARG A 172 20.72 -9.72 10.00
C ARG A 172 21.69 -9.86 8.83
N VAL A 173 21.52 -9.09 7.76
CA VAL A 173 22.40 -9.18 6.60
C VAL A 173 23.68 -8.36 6.80
N SER A 174 24.79 -8.86 6.27
CA SER A 174 26.14 -8.33 6.56
C SER A 174 26.50 -7.04 5.82
N LYS A 175 25.77 -6.71 4.75
CA LYS A 175 25.98 -5.51 3.94
C LYS A 175 24.67 -4.82 3.57
N VAL A 176 24.71 -3.51 3.47
CA VAL A 176 23.65 -2.63 2.98
C VAL A 176 24.17 -1.84 1.77
N ASN A 177 23.26 -1.36 0.92
CA ASN A 177 23.60 -0.45 -0.16
C ASN A 177 23.25 0.96 0.27
N ILE A 178 24.22 1.88 0.17
CA ILE A 178 24.05 3.30 0.42
C ILE A 178 24.16 4.01 -0.91
N TYR A 179 23.27 4.97 -1.13
CA TYR A 179 23.28 5.84 -2.30
C TYR A 179 23.81 7.22 -1.92
N SER A 180 24.51 7.86 -2.85
CA SER A 180 25.00 9.21 -2.68
C SER A 180 24.69 10.09 -3.89
N MET A 181 24.34 11.34 -3.63
CA MET A 181 24.18 12.40 -4.63
C MET A 181 25.03 13.58 -4.17
N ASN A 182 26.21 13.73 -4.78
CA ASN A 182 27.32 14.54 -4.24
C ASN A 182 27.70 14.09 -2.81
N GLU A 183 27.68 15.00 -1.84
CA GLU A 183 27.99 14.77 -0.44
C GLU A 183 26.85 14.15 0.36
N PHE A 184 25.61 14.22 -0.14
CA PHE A 184 24.44 13.71 0.56
C PHE A 184 24.34 12.19 0.38
N GLU A 185 24.20 11.47 1.49
CA GLU A 185 24.22 10.01 1.53
C GLU A 185 23.00 9.48 2.26
N ASP A 186 22.36 8.48 1.67
CA ASP A 186 21.12 7.95 2.22
C ASP A 186 20.94 6.45 1.91
N TYR A 187 20.02 5.85 2.66
CA TYR A 187 19.57 4.49 2.44
C TYR A 187 18.25 4.45 1.69
N TYR A 188 18.17 3.55 0.72
CA TYR A 188 16.91 3.24 0.07
C TYR A 188 16.75 1.77 -0.24
N TYR A 189 15.52 1.29 -0.10
CA TYR A 189 15.14 -0.06 -0.46
C TYR A 189 14.77 -0.15 -1.95
N GLY A 190 15.75 -0.51 -2.78
CA GLY A 190 15.54 -0.82 -4.21
C GLY A 190 16.65 -0.27 -5.11
N TYR A 191 16.35 -0.22 -6.40
CA TYR A 191 17.24 0.29 -7.45
C TYR A 191 16.98 1.78 -7.68
N MET A 192 17.97 2.48 -8.25
CA MET A 192 17.90 3.91 -8.58
C MET A 192 18.11 4.17 -10.08
N VAL A 193 17.64 5.33 -10.54
CA VAL A 193 18.05 5.85 -11.86
C VAL A 193 19.54 6.26 -11.82
N PRO A 194 20.22 6.36 -12.98
CA PRO A 194 21.65 6.67 -13.01
C PRO A 194 22.03 8.06 -12.47
N ASP A 195 21.20 9.06 -12.75
CA ASP A 195 21.46 10.45 -12.39
C ASP A 195 20.17 11.26 -12.31
N ALA A 196 20.25 12.44 -11.67
CA ALA A 196 19.14 13.37 -11.50
C ALA A 196 18.52 13.84 -12.83
N GLY A 197 19.24 13.74 -13.95
CA GLY A 197 18.72 14.10 -15.28
C GLY A 197 17.55 13.24 -15.74
N TYR A 198 17.29 12.11 -15.09
CA TYR A 198 16.11 11.27 -15.31
C TYR A 198 14.85 11.83 -14.61
N LEU A 199 14.99 12.65 -13.55
CA LEU A 199 13.95 12.98 -12.58
C LEU A 199 13.21 14.30 -12.90
N LYS A 200 12.77 14.45 -14.15
CA LYS A 200 12.29 15.74 -14.69
C LYS A 200 10.84 16.08 -14.33
N TYR A 201 10.03 15.07 -14.07
CA TYR A 201 8.59 15.19 -13.98
C TYR A 201 8.17 15.12 -12.50
N TYR A 202 7.95 16.27 -11.90
CA TYR A 202 7.35 16.43 -10.58
C TYR A 202 6.72 17.81 -10.44
N ALA A 203 5.94 18.01 -9.38
CA ALA A 203 5.50 19.33 -8.93
C ALA A 203 5.37 19.34 -7.40
N LEU A 204 5.71 20.48 -6.79
CA LEU A 204 5.60 20.67 -5.35
C LEU A 204 4.39 21.55 -5.02
N TYR A 205 3.62 21.17 -4.01
CA TYR A 205 2.46 21.93 -3.55
C TYR A 205 2.49 22.07 -2.03
N LEU A 206 2.50 23.29 -1.50
CA LEU A 206 2.30 23.50 -0.07
C LEU A 206 0.90 23.02 0.33
N TYR A 207 0.81 22.23 1.40
CA TYR A 207 -0.46 21.65 1.83
C TYR A 207 -0.46 21.33 3.32
N ASP A 208 -1.44 21.88 4.05
CA ASP A 208 -1.52 21.77 5.51
C ASP A 208 -0.22 22.27 6.17
N GLU A 209 0.37 21.51 7.11
CA GLU A 209 1.66 21.84 7.75
C GLU A 209 2.89 21.32 6.99
N GLY A 210 2.68 20.74 5.81
CA GLY A 210 3.68 20.06 5.00
C GLY A 210 3.58 20.47 3.54
N PHE A 211 4.02 19.57 2.66
CA PHE A 211 3.89 19.73 1.22
C PHE A 211 3.67 18.40 0.52
N ILE A 212 3.18 18.47 -0.72
CA ILE A 212 2.99 17.32 -1.60
C ILE A 212 4.07 17.37 -2.68
N ILE A 213 4.80 16.27 -2.85
CA ILE A 213 5.53 16.01 -4.09
C ILE A 213 4.66 15.16 -5.01
N GLN A 214 4.09 15.81 -6.02
CA GLN A 214 3.27 15.18 -7.04
C GLN A 214 4.18 14.57 -8.12
N MET A 215 3.87 13.34 -8.52
CA MET A 215 4.68 12.54 -9.43
C MET A 215 3.81 12.11 -10.63
N PRO A 216 4.43 11.69 -11.75
CA PRO A 216 3.69 11.08 -12.86
C PRO A 216 3.09 9.73 -12.45
N THR A 217 2.23 9.15 -13.30
CA THR A 217 1.68 7.80 -13.09
C THR A 217 2.37 6.77 -13.98
N LEU A 218 2.11 5.49 -13.73
CA LEU A 218 2.64 4.39 -14.54
C LEU A 218 2.17 4.50 -16.01
N GLU A 219 0.91 4.91 -16.21
CA GLU A 219 0.27 5.02 -17.52
C GLU A 219 0.71 6.28 -18.30
N SER A 220 1.29 7.26 -17.60
CA SER A 220 1.75 8.51 -18.20
C SER A 220 3.00 9.02 -17.46
N PRO A 221 4.17 8.35 -17.64
CA PRO A 221 5.37 8.61 -16.86
C PRO A 221 6.05 9.96 -17.16
N GLU A 222 5.65 10.63 -18.25
CA GLU A 222 6.16 11.96 -18.64
C GLU A 222 5.23 13.13 -18.31
N THR A 223 4.08 12.89 -17.66
CA THR A 223 3.12 13.96 -17.32
C THR A 223 2.78 13.95 -15.83
N VAL A 224 2.71 15.15 -15.24
CA VAL A 224 2.35 15.33 -13.84
C VAL A 224 0.95 15.91 -13.76
N GLU A 225 -0.01 15.12 -13.29
CA GLU A 225 -1.37 15.59 -13.05
C GLU A 225 -1.40 16.61 -11.91
N PRO A 226 -2.25 17.66 -11.97
CA PRO A 226 -2.42 18.60 -10.87
C PRO A 226 -2.79 17.90 -9.56
N PHE A 227 -2.31 18.45 -8.45
CA PHE A 227 -2.70 17.96 -7.13
C PHE A 227 -4.22 18.11 -6.91
N SER A 228 -4.87 17.02 -6.55
CA SER A 228 -6.30 16.97 -6.23
C SER A 228 -6.47 16.49 -4.78
N PRO A 229 -6.81 17.39 -3.84
CA PRO A 229 -6.84 17.07 -2.42
C PRO A 229 -7.97 16.09 -2.09
N ARG A 230 -7.67 15.15 -1.20
CA ARG A 230 -8.63 14.20 -0.60
C ARG A 230 -8.68 14.41 0.91
N PRO A 231 -9.47 15.38 1.40
CA PRO A 231 -9.34 15.88 2.76
C PRO A 231 -9.69 14.84 3.82
N LYS A 232 -10.71 13.99 3.61
CA LYS A 232 -11.06 12.97 4.61
C LYS A 232 -9.96 11.92 4.73
N LEU A 233 -9.47 11.42 3.59
CA LEU A 233 -8.36 10.46 3.58
C LEU A 233 -7.10 11.06 4.23
N PHE A 234 -6.77 12.30 3.89
CA PHE A 234 -5.62 13.00 4.47
C PHE A 234 -5.72 13.07 6.00
N GLN A 235 -6.87 13.49 6.54
CA GLN A 235 -7.05 13.59 7.99
C GLN A 235 -6.91 12.24 8.70
N VAL A 236 -7.37 11.15 8.10
CA VAL A 236 -7.23 9.80 8.68
C VAL A 236 -5.76 9.37 8.69
N LEU A 237 -5.03 9.59 7.58
CA LEU A 237 -3.61 9.27 7.49
C LEU A 237 -2.78 10.12 8.45
N LYS A 238 -3.00 11.44 8.50
CA LYS A 238 -2.33 12.36 9.43
C LYS A 238 -2.54 11.93 10.88
N ARG A 239 -3.79 11.65 11.30
CA ARG A 239 -4.08 11.15 12.65
C ARG A 239 -3.41 9.81 12.96
N SER A 240 -3.30 8.93 11.96
CA SER A 240 -2.65 7.62 12.13
C SER A 240 -1.14 7.76 12.34
N VAL A 241 -0.48 8.68 11.61
CA VAL A 241 0.94 9.02 11.81
C VAL A 241 1.16 9.63 13.19
N LEU A 242 0.39 10.68 13.54
CA LEU A 242 0.48 11.33 14.86
C LEU A 242 0.26 10.33 16.01
N TRP A 243 -0.63 9.36 15.84
CA TRP A 243 -0.82 8.29 16.81
C TRP A 243 0.43 7.42 16.97
N GLY A 244 1.07 7.00 15.87
CA GLY A 244 2.34 6.27 15.91
C GLY A 244 3.43 7.07 16.63
N ASP A 245 3.58 8.36 16.30
CA ASP A 245 4.53 9.27 16.92
C ASP A 245 4.29 9.38 18.44
N MET A 246 3.04 9.54 18.88
CA MET A 246 2.68 9.59 20.30
C MET A 246 2.97 8.29 21.06
N GLN A 247 2.99 7.15 20.37
CA GLN A 247 3.39 5.86 20.95
C GLN A 247 4.92 5.64 20.89
N GLY A 248 5.67 6.54 20.27
CA GLY A 248 7.10 6.35 20.01
C GLY A 248 7.39 5.24 18.99
N ILE A 249 6.44 4.96 18.08
CA ILE A 249 6.53 3.93 17.04
C ILE A 249 6.27 4.58 15.67
N ASP A 250 7.18 5.46 15.27
CA ASP A 250 7.15 6.21 14.00
C ASP A 250 7.75 5.40 12.84
N THR A 251 8.67 4.48 13.13
CA THR A 251 9.41 3.69 12.14
C THR A 251 9.52 2.21 12.52
N VAL A 252 9.89 1.35 11.58
CA VAL A 252 10.15 -0.08 11.84
C VAL A 252 11.27 -0.26 12.86
N GLY A 253 12.31 0.58 12.83
CA GLY A 253 13.36 0.59 13.85
C GLY A 253 12.80 0.79 15.26
N ALA A 254 11.93 1.80 15.43
CA ALA A 254 11.27 2.07 16.71
C ALA A 254 10.31 0.93 17.14
N LEU A 255 9.59 0.32 16.21
CA LEU A 255 8.79 -0.89 16.51
C LEU A 255 9.68 -2.03 17.01
N ASN A 256 10.84 -2.26 16.38
CA ASN A 256 11.76 -3.31 16.80
C ASN A 256 12.38 -3.05 18.18
N ASP A 257 12.61 -1.78 18.54
CA ASP A 257 12.98 -1.41 19.92
C ASP A 257 11.89 -1.85 20.91
N MET A 258 10.62 -1.57 20.60
CA MET A 258 9.49 -2.03 21.43
C MET A 258 9.44 -3.56 21.52
N VAL A 259 9.70 -4.27 20.42
CA VAL A 259 9.70 -5.74 20.39
C VAL A 259 10.80 -6.35 21.26
N THR A 260 11.98 -5.73 21.31
CA THR A 260 13.16 -6.32 21.93
C THR A 260 13.45 -5.81 23.34
N GLN A 261 12.97 -4.62 23.69
CA GLN A 261 13.28 -3.93 24.95
C GLN A 261 12.07 -3.78 25.87
N HIS A 262 10.85 -3.98 25.37
CA HIS A 262 9.61 -3.74 26.09
C HIS A 262 8.65 -4.95 26.03
N ASP A 263 7.58 -4.92 26.84
CA ASP A 263 6.50 -5.90 26.73
C ASP A 263 5.54 -5.49 25.61
N MET A 264 5.63 -6.19 24.48
CA MET A 264 4.75 -5.95 23.33
C MET A 264 3.27 -6.14 23.62
N SER A 265 2.92 -6.83 24.71
CA SER A 265 1.53 -6.97 25.14
C SER A 265 0.90 -5.61 25.46
N GLU A 266 1.67 -4.67 26.01
CA GLU A 266 1.19 -3.31 26.29
C GLU A 266 0.90 -2.54 24.99
N VAL A 267 1.82 -2.59 24.03
CA VAL A 267 1.65 -1.97 22.70
C VAL A 267 0.41 -2.53 22.00
N VAL A 268 0.22 -3.85 22.04
CA VAL A 268 -0.95 -4.53 21.47
C VAL A 268 -2.24 -4.06 22.14
N LEU A 269 -2.28 -4.03 23.47
CA LEU A 269 -3.46 -3.62 24.24
C LEU A 269 -3.84 -2.16 23.97
N VAL A 270 -2.87 -1.25 23.95
CA VAL A 270 -3.11 0.18 23.69
C VAL A 270 -3.61 0.40 22.27
N GLN A 271 -3.02 -0.28 21.28
CA GLN A 271 -3.46 -0.17 19.89
C GLN A 271 -4.87 -0.73 19.68
N GLU A 272 -5.20 -1.86 20.30
CA GLU A 272 -6.53 -2.47 20.21
C GLU A 272 -7.59 -1.64 20.93
N ALA A 273 -7.25 -1.05 22.09
CA ALA A 273 -8.13 -0.12 22.80
C ALA A 273 -8.40 1.15 21.98
N TYR A 274 -7.40 1.69 21.29
CA TYR A 274 -7.57 2.83 20.40
C TYR A 274 -8.53 2.50 19.25
N GLN A 275 -8.36 1.34 18.61
CA GLN A 275 -9.25 0.89 17.55
C GLN A 275 -10.68 0.65 18.05
N GLU A 276 -10.85 0.02 19.22
CA GLU A 276 -12.17 -0.21 19.82
C GLU A 276 -12.87 1.12 20.16
N ARG A 277 -12.13 2.12 20.67
CA ARG A 277 -12.68 3.47 20.93
C ARG A 277 -13.22 4.09 19.65
N GLN A 278 -12.49 4.00 18.53
CA GLN A 278 -12.95 4.53 17.24
C GLN A 278 -14.22 3.83 16.75
N ILE A 279 -14.33 2.50 16.89
CA ILE A 279 -15.54 1.76 16.52
C ILE A 279 -16.73 2.22 17.39
N GLY A 280 -16.52 2.42 18.70
CA GLY A 280 -17.53 2.97 19.61
C GLY A 280 -17.99 4.38 19.23
N GLU A 281 -17.06 5.27 18.86
CA GLU A 281 -17.35 6.62 18.39
C GLU A 281 -18.18 6.61 17.08
N ILE A 282 -17.85 5.70 16.15
CA ILE A 282 -18.63 5.51 14.91
C ILE A 282 -20.04 5.00 15.23
N ALA A 283 -20.17 4.01 16.11
CA ALA A 283 -21.46 3.48 16.52
C ALA A 283 -22.34 4.56 17.17
N LYS A 284 -21.73 5.45 17.98
CA LYS A 284 -22.42 6.60 18.56
C LYS A 284 -22.92 7.57 17.48
N GLN A 285 -22.07 7.93 16.52
CA GLN A 285 -22.46 8.79 15.39
C GLN A 285 -23.63 8.22 14.58
N ILE A 286 -23.66 6.91 14.39
CA ILE A 286 -24.78 6.22 13.72
C ILE A 286 -26.05 6.30 14.58
N ALA A 287 -25.94 6.04 15.89
CA ALA A 287 -27.09 6.07 16.80
C ALA A 287 -27.71 7.47 16.95
N ASP A 288 -26.90 8.52 16.82
CA ASP A 288 -27.34 9.91 16.84
C ASP A 288 -28.09 10.31 15.53
N ARG A 289 -28.19 9.41 14.54
CA ARG A 289 -28.91 9.58 13.26
C ARG A 289 -30.06 8.56 13.12
N PRO A 290 -31.21 8.77 13.78
CA PRO A 290 -32.30 7.78 13.85
C PRO A 290 -32.92 7.45 12.48
N GLU A 291 -32.77 8.32 11.49
CA GLU A 291 -33.16 8.11 10.10
C GLU A 291 -32.29 7.06 9.38
N ALA A 292 -31.04 6.88 9.82
CA ALA A 292 -30.11 5.96 9.19
C ALA A 292 -30.50 4.50 9.51
N LYS A 293 -30.95 3.78 8.49
CA LYS A 293 -31.33 2.36 8.57
C LYS A 293 -30.34 1.42 7.90
N PHE A 294 -29.46 1.96 7.07
CA PHE A 294 -28.42 1.20 6.38
C PHE A 294 -27.04 1.78 6.69
N VAL A 295 -26.20 0.98 7.34
CA VAL A 295 -24.78 1.26 7.51
C VAL A 295 -24.05 0.54 6.37
N LEU A 296 -23.57 1.30 5.39
CA LEU A 296 -22.93 0.79 4.18
C LEU A 296 -21.40 0.83 4.36
N ILE A 297 -20.75 -0.32 4.39
CA ILE A 297 -19.31 -0.48 4.65
C ILE A 297 -18.62 -0.95 3.36
N ALA A 298 -17.82 -0.09 2.74
CA ALA A 298 -16.96 -0.50 1.63
C ALA A 298 -15.48 -0.32 1.95
N GLY A 299 -14.65 -1.04 1.21
CA GLY A 299 -13.22 -1.06 1.41
C GLY A 299 -12.55 -2.08 0.51
N PRO A 300 -11.27 -1.87 0.16
CA PRO A 300 -10.56 -2.75 -0.74
C PRO A 300 -10.36 -4.16 -0.15
N SER A 301 -9.81 -5.09 -0.94
CA SER A 301 -9.49 -6.43 -0.45
C SER A 301 -8.57 -6.35 0.76
N SER A 302 -8.84 -7.21 1.75
CA SER A 302 -8.03 -7.35 2.98
C SER A 302 -8.03 -6.14 3.91
N SER A 303 -9.06 -5.30 3.85
CA SER A 303 -9.28 -4.19 4.79
C SER A 303 -9.95 -4.58 6.11
N GLY A 304 -10.40 -5.83 6.28
CA GLY A 304 -11.05 -6.28 7.52
C GLY A 304 -12.53 -5.90 7.66
N LYS A 305 -13.24 -5.68 6.53
CA LYS A 305 -14.66 -5.29 6.50
C LYS A 305 -15.56 -6.21 7.32
N THR A 306 -15.43 -7.51 7.11
CA THR A 306 -16.34 -8.50 7.71
C THR A 306 -16.14 -8.54 9.22
N THR A 307 -14.90 -8.58 9.73
CA THR A 307 -14.67 -8.50 11.18
C THR A 307 -15.09 -7.13 11.76
N PHE A 308 -14.85 -6.04 11.03
CA PHE A 308 -15.28 -4.70 11.45
C PHE A 308 -16.80 -4.59 11.55
N SER A 309 -17.56 -5.15 10.61
CA SER A 309 -19.03 -5.13 10.63
C SER A 309 -19.59 -5.86 11.86
N HIS A 310 -18.97 -6.97 12.26
CA HIS A 310 -19.33 -7.69 13.49
C HIS A 310 -18.98 -6.91 14.76
N ARG A 311 -17.80 -6.28 14.83
CA ARG A 311 -17.41 -5.42 15.97
C ARG A 311 -18.32 -4.19 16.09
N LEU A 312 -18.57 -3.51 14.97
CA LEU A 312 -19.49 -2.38 14.91
C LEU A 312 -20.90 -2.79 15.38
N SER A 313 -21.36 -3.98 14.99
CA SER A 313 -22.64 -4.52 15.45
C SER A 313 -22.71 -4.76 16.96
N ILE A 314 -21.59 -5.07 17.62
CA ILE A 314 -21.56 -5.10 19.10
C ILE A 314 -21.74 -3.69 19.65
N GLN A 315 -20.99 -2.71 19.13
CA GLN A 315 -21.05 -1.33 19.61
C GLN A 315 -22.40 -0.65 19.33
N LEU A 316 -23.07 -0.97 18.21
CA LEU A 316 -24.43 -0.50 17.94
C LEU A 316 -25.43 -1.05 18.96
N ARG A 317 -25.28 -2.29 19.43
CA ARG A 317 -26.11 -2.85 20.51
C ARG A 317 -25.91 -2.13 21.83
N VAL A 318 -24.69 -1.72 22.15
CA VAL A 318 -24.41 -0.88 23.32
C VAL A 318 -25.15 0.45 23.25
N ASN A 319 -25.36 0.98 22.03
CA ASN A 319 -26.15 2.19 21.78
C ASN A 319 -27.67 1.94 21.63
N GLY A 320 -28.16 0.74 21.97
CA GLY A 320 -29.59 0.42 21.96
C GLY A 320 -30.19 0.10 20.58
N LEU A 321 -29.36 -0.10 19.56
CA LEU A 321 -29.78 -0.54 18.23
C LEU A 321 -29.70 -2.07 18.10
N GLN A 322 -30.45 -2.63 17.16
CA GLN A 322 -30.45 -4.04 16.85
C GLN A 322 -29.89 -4.26 15.43
N PRO A 323 -28.56 -4.44 15.30
CA PRO A 323 -27.90 -4.55 14.00
C PRO A 323 -28.05 -5.93 13.39
N HIS A 324 -28.19 -5.95 12.07
CA HIS A 324 -28.28 -7.15 11.25
C HIS A 324 -27.21 -7.09 10.15
N PRO A 325 -26.07 -7.77 10.33
CA PRO A 325 -25.02 -7.84 9.32
C PRO A 325 -25.50 -8.54 8.04
N ILE A 326 -25.20 -7.95 6.88
CA ILE A 326 -25.49 -8.51 5.56
C ILE A 326 -24.26 -8.32 4.67
N ALA A 327 -23.77 -9.40 4.06
CA ALA A 327 -22.75 -9.31 3.03
C ALA A 327 -23.41 -9.10 1.66
N VAL A 328 -22.98 -8.07 0.91
CA VAL A 328 -23.47 -7.81 -0.46
C VAL A 328 -23.14 -8.98 -1.39
N ASP A 329 -22.07 -9.72 -1.11
CA ASP A 329 -21.69 -10.94 -1.83
C ASP A 329 -22.82 -11.99 -1.83
N ASN A 330 -23.76 -11.96 -0.87
CA ASN A 330 -24.95 -12.82 -0.90
C ASN A 330 -25.91 -12.53 -2.06
N TYR A 331 -25.77 -11.36 -2.67
CA TYR A 331 -26.55 -10.91 -3.82
C TYR A 331 -25.82 -11.12 -5.14
N PHE A 332 -24.70 -11.87 -5.19
CA PHE A 332 -24.12 -12.25 -6.48
C PHE A 332 -25.17 -12.91 -7.39
N VAL A 333 -25.14 -12.57 -8.68
CA VAL A 333 -25.87 -13.31 -9.71
C VAL A 333 -25.36 -14.75 -9.75
N ASP A 334 -26.21 -15.69 -10.17
CA ASP A 334 -25.78 -17.08 -10.36
C ASP A 334 -24.57 -17.14 -11.31
N ARG A 335 -23.64 -18.08 -11.05
CA ARG A 335 -22.33 -18.17 -11.72
C ARG A 335 -22.40 -18.14 -13.26
N GLU A 336 -23.48 -18.67 -13.84
CA GLU A 336 -23.70 -18.68 -15.28
C GLU A 336 -23.96 -17.29 -15.87
N ARG A 337 -24.44 -16.36 -15.03
CA ARG A 337 -24.75 -14.96 -15.37
C ARG A 337 -23.64 -13.99 -14.94
N THR A 338 -22.67 -14.43 -14.15
CA THR A 338 -21.56 -13.58 -13.72
C THR A 338 -20.78 -13.09 -14.94
N PRO A 339 -20.57 -11.77 -15.08
CA PRO A 339 -19.79 -11.21 -16.18
C PRO A 339 -18.38 -11.81 -16.27
N ARG A 340 -17.80 -11.76 -17.46
CA ARG A 340 -16.43 -12.18 -17.72
C ARG A 340 -15.56 -11.00 -18.06
N ASP A 341 -14.30 -11.04 -17.64
CA ASP A 341 -13.30 -10.04 -17.96
C ASP A 341 -12.74 -10.21 -19.39
N GLU A 342 -11.79 -9.34 -19.74
CA GLU A 342 -11.08 -9.35 -21.04
C GLU A 342 -10.35 -10.68 -21.33
N ASN A 343 -10.05 -11.47 -20.30
CA ASN A 343 -9.39 -12.77 -20.40
C ASN A 343 -10.38 -13.94 -20.41
N GLY A 344 -11.69 -13.67 -20.33
CA GLY A 344 -12.74 -14.69 -20.29
C GLY A 344 -12.94 -15.34 -18.92
N GLU A 345 -12.28 -14.83 -17.87
CA GLU A 345 -12.42 -15.27 -16.48
C GLU A 345 -13.59 -14.54 -15.81
N TYR A 346 -14.18 -15.14 -14.77
CA TYR A 346 -15.30 -14.50 -14.06
C TYR A 346 -14.87 -13.23 -13.32
N ASN A 347 -15.53 -12.11 -13.62
CA ASN A 347 -15.26 -10.83 -12.97
C ASN A 347 -16.21 -10.59 -11.79
N PHE A 348 -15.81 -11.04 -10.61
CA PHE A 348 -16.56 -10.81 -9.37
C PHE A 348 -16.40 -9.42 -8.77
N GLU A 349 -15.52 -8.58 -9.34
CA GLU A 349 -15.23 -7.23 -8.82
C GLU A 349 -16.06 -6.14 -9.51
N CYS A 350 -16.82 -6.47 -10.55
CA CYS A 350 -17.72 -5.54 -11.24
C CYS A 350 -19.11 -5.50 -10.59
N LEU A 351 -19.78 -4.34 -10.69
CA LEU A 351 -21.09 -4.14 -10.09
C LEU A 351 -22.14 -5.09 -10.68
N GLU A 352 -22.01 -5.42 -11.96
CA GLU A 352 -22.90 -6.32 -12.70
C GLU A 352 -22.81 -7.78 -12.23
N ALA A 353 -21.80 -8.13 -11.43
CA ALA A 353 -21.78 -9.41 -10.72
C ALA A 353 -22.83 -9.44 -9.59
N ILE A 354 -23.28 -8.29 -9.08
CA ILE A 354 -24.32 -8.18 -8.06
C ILE A 354 -25.69 -8.07 -8.73
N ASP A 355 -26.66 -8.78 -8.19
CA ASP A 355 -28.08 -8.60 -8.50
C ASP A 355 -28.60 -7.32 -7.82
N VAL A 356 -28.24 -6.17 -8.40
CA VAL A 356 -28.57 -4.84 -7.90
C VAL A 356 -30.08 -4.62 -7.81
N ASP A 357 -30.84 -5.17 -8.76
CA ASP A 357 -32.30 -5.09 -8.77
C ASP A 357 -32.89 -5.78 -7.54
N GLN A 358 -32.56 -7.06 -7.31
CA GLN A 358 -33.02 -7.80 -6.13
C GLN A 358 -32.58 -7.14 -4.83
N PHE A 359 -31.34 -6.62 -4.78
CA PHE A 359 -30.84 -5.90 -3.61
C PHE A 359 -31.71 -4.68 -3.30
N ASN A 360 -32.02 -3.86 -4.29
CA ASN A 360 -32.83 -2.66 -4.10
C ASN A 360 -34.29 -3.00 -3.73
N GLU A 361 -34.90 -4.00 -4.37
CA GLU A 361 -36.23 -4.49 -4.01
C GLU A 361 -36.32 -4.94 -2.54
N ASP A 362 -35.34 -5.74 -2.09
CA ASP A 362 -35.26 -6.23 -0.72
C ASP A 362 -35.08 -5.09 0.28
N MET A 363 -34.15 -4.17 0.01
CA MET A 363 -33.87 -3.04 0.92
C MET A 363 -35.08 -2.10 1.03
N GLN A 364 -35.78 -1.80 -0.06
CA GLN A 364 -37.01 -1.01 -0.03
C GLN A 364 -38.13 -1.74 0.69
N ALA A 365 -38.29 -3.05 0.47
CA ALA A 365 -39.27 -3.85 1.18
C ALA A 365 -39.02 -3.84 2.70
N LEU A 366 -37.77 -4.00 3.14
CA LEU A 366 -37.40 -3.89 4.56
C LEU A 366 -37.68 -2.51 5.14
N LEU A 367 -37.34 -1.42 4.44
CA LEU A 367 -37.68 -0.05 4.89
C LEU A 367 -39.19 0.17 5.04
N SER A 368 -39.98 -0.40 4.13
CA SER A 368 -41.45 -0.32 4.19
C SER A 368 -42.06 -1.22 5.27
N GLY A 369 -41.24 -1.92 6.07
CA GLY A 369 -41.69 -2.82 7.14
C GLY A 369 -42.22 -4.16 6.65
N ARG A 370 -41.94 -4.55 5.40
CA ARG A 370 -42.31 -5.86 4.84
C ARG A 370 -41.29 -6.93 5.24
N GLU A 371 -41.75 -8.17 5.21
CA GLU A 371 -40.92 -9.36 5.42
C GLU A 371 -40.19 -9.74 4.13
N VAL A 372 -38.89 -10.04 4.23
CA VAL A 372 -38.01 -10.38 3.09
C VAL A 372 -37.18 -11.61 3.42
N TYR A 373 -37.13 -12.58 2.51
CA TYR A 373 -36.23 -13.71 2.61
C TYR A 373 -34.89 -13.32 1.99
N LEU A 374 -33.92 -12.96 2.84
CA LEU A 374 -32.60 -12.55 2.37
C LEU A 374 -31.86 -13.74 1.75
N PRO A 375 -31.18 -13.56 0.60
CA PRO A 375 -30.39 -14.60 -0.02
C PRO A 375 -29.11 -14.87 0.77
N THR A 376 -28.54 -16.06 0.55
CA THR A 376 -27.16 -16.42 0.85
C THR A 376 -26.52 -16.97 -0.42
N PHE A 377 -25.30 -16.56 -0.74
CA PHE A 377 -24.62 -17.06 -1.94
C PHE A 377 -23.72 -18.25 -1.62
N ASN A 378 -23.96 -19.38 -2.28
CA ASN A 378 -23.13 -20.56 -2.13
C ASN A 378 -22.00 -20.55 -3.15
N PHE A 379 -20.80 -20.17 -2.73
CA PHE A 379 -19.62 -20.12 -3.61
C PHE A 379 -19.20 -21.47 -4.20
N LYS A 380 -19.63 -22.61 -3.63
CA LYS A 380 -19.33 -23.94 -4.20
C LYS A 380 -20.22 -24.21 -5.41
N THR A 381 -21.54 -24.10 -5.22
CA THR A 381 -22.52 -24.32 -6.30
C THR A 381 -22.61 -23.15 -7.28
N GLY A 382 -22.22 -21.96 -6.83
CA GLY A 382 -22.32 -20.71 -7.60
C GLY A 382 -23.76 -20.22 -7.74
N LYS A 383 -24.61 -20.43 -6.73
CA LYS A 383 -26.04 -20.09 -6.78
C LYS A 383 -26.51 -19.37 -5.53
N LYS A 384 -27.53 -18.52 -5.69
CA LYS A 384 -28.29 -17.96 -4.57
C LYS A 384 -29.19 -19.02 -3.92
N GLU A 385 -29.18 -19.06 -2.60
CA GLU A 385 -30.03 -19.90 -1.76
C GLU A 385 -30.84 -19.01 -0.82
N TYR A 386 -32.07 -19.40 -0.50
CA TYR A 386 -32.95 -18.63 0.38
C TYR A 386 -33.28 -19.45 1.62
N GLY A 387 -33.17 -18.81 2.79
CA GLY A 387 -33.57 -19.40 4.06
C GLY A 387 -35.09 -19.51 4.20
N SER A 388 -35.54 -20.11 5.31
CA SER A 388 -36.97 -20.26 5.65
C SER A 388 -37.48 -19.21 6.66
N ILE A 389 -36.60 -18.34 7.16
CA ILE A 389 -36.94 -17.33 8.17
C ILE A 389 -36.88 -15.95 7.50
N PRO A 390 -38.02 -15.24 7.36
CA PRO A 390 -38.01 -13.91 6.79
C PRO A 390 -37.42 -12.88 7.76
N LYS A 391 -36.84 -11.83 7.19
CA LYS A 391 -36.33 -10.66 7.90
C LYS A 391 -37.35 -9.53 7.85
N LYS A 392 -37.52 -8.82 8.95
CA LYS A 392 -38.32 -7.60 9.04
C LYS A 392 -37.55 -6.54 9.81
N LEU A 393 -37.62 -5.29 9.37
CA LEU A 393 -36.98 -4.16 10.04
C LEU A 393 -37.95 -3.52 11.04
N ASN A 394 -37.66 -3.65 12.33
CA ASN A 394 -38.38 -2.98 13.42
C ASN A 394 -37.75 -1.61 13.72
N THR A 395 -38.36 -0.83 14.64
CA THR A 395 -37.94 0.54 14.94
C THR A 395 -36.47 0.66 15.36
N GLN A 396 -35.97 -0.27 16.17
CA GLN A 396 -34.57 -0.30 16.64
C GLN A 396 -33.64 -1.07 15.69
N ASP A 397 -34.18 -1.73 14.67
CA ASP A 397 -33.36 -2.51 13.75
C ASP A 397 -32.59 -1.59 12.80
N ILE A 398 -31.37 -2.02 12.50
CA ILE A 398 -30.47 -1.38 11.53
C ILE A 398 -29.74 -2.45 10.73
N LEU A 399 -29.54 -2.25 9.43
CA LEU A 399 -28.79 -3.18 8.59
C LEU A 399 -27.34 -2.72 8.49
N VAL A 400 -26.40 -3.64 8.78
CA VAL A 400 -24.96 -3.38 8.65
C VAL A 400 -24.49 -4.12 7.40
N ILE A 401 -24.41 -3.41 6.29
CA ILE A 401 -24.20 -3.98 4.96
C ILE A 401 -22.74 -3.78 4.57
N GLU A 402 -22.03 -4.84 4.25
CA GLU A 402 -20.63 -4.77 3.83
C GLU A 402 -20.41 -5.38 2.45
N GLY A 403 -19.56 -4.74 1.65
CA GLY A 403 -19.23 -5.17 0.30
C GLY A 403 -18.42 -4.13 -0.45
N ILE A 404 -17.67 -4.55 -1.46
CA ILE A 404 -16.77 -3.65 -2.21
C ILE A 404 -17.51 -2.48 -2.89
N HIS A 405 -18.77 -2.68 -3.28
CA HIS A 405 -19.60 -1.67 -3.94
C HIS A 405 -20.51 -0.88 -2.98
N CYS A 406 -20.41 -1.05 -1.66
CA CYS A 406 -21.32 -0.39 -0.71
C CYS A 406 -21.33 1.14 -0.78
N LEU A 407 -20.25 1.74 -1.31
CA LEU A 407 -20.17 3.19 -1.52
C LEU A 407 -20.49 3.62 -2.96
N ASN A 408 -20.65 2.68 -3.89
CA ASN A 408 -21.05 2.98 -5.26
C ASN A 408 -22.52 3.43 -5.27
N PRO A 409 -22.85 4.65 -5.73
CA PRO A 409 -24.22 5.16 -5.76
C PRO A 409 -25.19 4.25 -6.51
N LYS A 410 -24.73 3.57 -7.57
CA LYS A 410 -25.56 2.66 -8.37
C LYS A 410 -26.06 1.44 -7.58
N LEU A 411 -25.31 0.96 -6.59
CA LEU A 411 -25.77 -0.18 -5.77
C LEU A 411 -27.05 0.17 -4.98
N THR A 412 -27.19 1.42 -4.57
CA THR A 412 -28.27 1.87 -3.66
C THR A 412 -29.13 2.97 -4.26
N GLU A 413 -29.23 3.01 -5.59
CA GLU A 413 -29.87 4.11 -6.32
C GLU A 413 -31.34 4.32 -5.95
N SER A 414 -32.03 3.25 -5.54
CA SER A 414 -33.45 3.30 -5.17
C SER A 414 -33.70 3.76 -3.72
N LEU A 415 -32.64 3.92 -2.93
CA LEU A 415 -32.69 4.25 -1.50
C LEU A 415 -32.41 5.74 -1.27
N ASN A 416 -33.21 6.41 -0.43
CA ASN A 416 -32.93 7.79 -0.02
C ASN A 416 -31.60 7.87 0.75
N ASN A 417 -30.81 8.92 0.49
CA ASN A 417 -29.53 9.16 1.15
C ASN A 417 -29.66 9.40 2.65
N ASP A 418 -30.77 9.98 3.12
CA ASP A 418 -30.99 10.20 4.56
C ASP A 418 -31.01 8.87 5.33
N ASN A 419 -31.42 7.78 4.69
CA ASN A 419 -31.49 6.46 5.33
C ASN A 419 -30.12 5.75 5.40
N LYS A 420 -29.04 6.37 4.91
CA LYS A 420 -27.72 5.76 4.74
C LYS A 420 -26.68 6.39 5.67
N PHE A 421 -25.82 5.56 6.21
CA PHE A 421 -24.55 5.95 6.82
C PHE A 421 -23.42 5.19 6.13
N LYS A 422 -22.50 5.91 5.50
CA LYS A 422 -21.45 5.38 4.65
C LYS A 422 -20.11 5.32 5.39
N ILE A 423 -19.49 4.14 5.43
CA ILE A 423 -18.17 3.91 6.04
C ILE A 423 -17.21 3.40 4.97
N TYR A 424 -16.07 4.06 4.84
CA TYR A 424 -14.93 3.54 4.11
C TYR A 424 -13.91 2.95 5.08
N ILE A 425 -13.50 1.70 4.87
CA ILE A 425 -12.49 1.02 5.68
C ILE A 425 -11.32 0.56 4.81
N SER A 426 -10.10 0.87 5.22
CA SER A 426 -8.89 0.42 4.52
C SER A 426 -7.76 0.11 5.50
N ALA A 427 -6.79 -0.70 5.08
CA ALA A 427 -5.56 -0.92 5.84
C ALA A 427 -4.56 0.15 5.41
N LEU A 428 -4.66 1.34 6.00
CA LEU A 428 -3.82 2.47 5.67
C LEU A 428 -2.54 2.39 6.51
N THR A 429 -1.59 1.55 6.08
CA THR A 429 -0.31 1.36 6.76
C THR A 429 0.35 2.71 7.04
N GLN A 430 0.46 3.06 8.33
CA GLN A 430 1.06 4.31 8.79
C GLN A 430 2.55 4.19 9.12
N LEU A 431 3.04 2.97 9.32
CA LEU A 431 4.43 2.71 9.69
C LEU A 431 5.32 2.83 8.45
N ASN A 432 6.46 3.51 8.59
CA ASN A 432 7.49 3.56 7.56
C ASN A 432 8.71 2.70 7.93
N ILE A 433 9.47 2.24 6.95
CA ILE A 433 10.74 1.52 7.19
C ILE A 433 11.69 2.46 7.94
N ASP A 434 11.82 3.67 7.43
CA ASP A 434 12.59 4.79 7.97
C ASP A 434 11.93 6.10 7.47
N GLU A 435 12.49 7.26 7.78
CA GLU A 435 11.88 8.56 7.47
C GLU A 435 11.68 8.82 5.96
N HIS A 436 12.42 8.11 5.10
CA HIS A 436 12.43 8.33 3.64
C HIS A 436 11.87 7.14 2.84
N ASN A 437 11.73 5.97 3.49
CA ASN A 437 11.26 4.74 2.88
C ASN A 437 9.91 4.32 3.46
N ARG A 438 8.83 4.72 2.79
CA ARG A 438 7.46 4.36 3.19
C ARG A 438 7.13 2.89 2.97
N ILE A 439 6.14 2.39 3.72
CA ILE A 439 5.52 1.09 3.44
C ILE A 439 4.22 1.32 2.66
N PRO A 440 4.10 0.81 1.42
CA PRO A 440 2.84 0.91 0.69
C PRO A 440 1.70 0.18 1.39
N SER A 441 0.56 0.84 1.57
CA SER A 441 -0.67 0.21 2.08
C SER A 441 -1.10 -0.99 1.20
N THR A 442 -0.70 -1.01 -0.07
CA THR A 442 -0.88 -2.13 -0.99
C THR A 442 -0.12 -3.38 -0.54
N ASP A 443 1.09 -3.22 -0.01
CA ASP A 443 1.90 -4.32 0.49
C ASP A 443 1.27 -4.92 1.75
N GLY A 444 0.87 -4.07 2.70
CA GLY A 444 0.16 -4.52 3.91
C GLY A 444 -1.10 -5.34 3.57
N ARG A 445 -1.89 -4.90 2.59
CA ARG A 445 -3.09 -5.62 2.14
C ARG A 445 -2.77 -6.91 1.38
N LEU A 446 -1.74 -6.93 0.54
CA LEU A 446 -1.28 -8.14 -0.14
C LEU A 446 -0.82 -9.19 0.89
N ILE A 447 -0.02 -8.79 1.88
CA ILE A 447 0.46 -9.66 2.97
C ILE A 447 -0.72 -10.25 3.73
N ARG A 448 -1.66 -9.40 4.19
CA ARG A 448 -2.91 -9.84 4.82
C ARG A 448 -3.65 -10.86 3.94
N ARG A 449 -3.73 -10.61 2.63
CA ARG A 449 -4.40 -11.49 1.67
C ARG A 449 -3.71 -12.84 1.54
N ILE A 450 -2.38 -12.88 1.41
CA ILE A 450 -1.60 -14.12 1.29
C ILE A 450 -1.85 -15.03 2.50
N VAL A 451 -1.78 -14.47 3.71
CA VAL A 451 -1.98 -15.23 4.95
C VAL A 451 -3.41 -15.78 5.03
N ARG A 452 -4.42 -14.93 4.80
CA ARG A 452 -5.83 -15.33 4.84
C ARG A 452 -6.16 -16.38 3.79
N ASP A 453 -5.76 -16.15 2.54
CA ASP A 453 -6.14 -17.00 1.41
C ASP A 453 -5.51 -18.40 1.53
N ALA A 454 -4.26 -18.50 2.01
CA ALA A 454 -3.61 -19.77 2.31
C ALA A 454 -4.32 -20.54 3.43
N ARG A 455 -4.71 -19.84 4.51
CA ARG A 455 -5.31 -20.47 5.69
C ARG A 455 -6.77 -20.88 5.47
N THR A 456 -7.58 -20.01 4.89
CA THR A 456 -9.05 -20.14 4.88
C THR A 456 -9.62 -20.60 3.54
N ARG A 457 -8.93 -20.30 2.43
CA ARG A 457 -9.42 -20.55 1.07
C ARG A 457 -8.66 -21.63 0.31
N GLY A 458 -7.60 -22.19 0.91
CA GLY A 458 -6.74 -23.20 0.28
C GLY A 458 -6.00 -22.69 -0.96
N ASN A 459 -5.89 -21.36 -1.12
CA ASN A 459 -5.20 -20.74 -2.25
C ASN A 459 -3.73 -20.55 -1.91
N SER A 460 -2.83 -20.93 -2.83
CA SER A 460 -1.39 -20.73 -2.63
C SER A 460 -1.01 -19.25 -2.65
N ALA A 461 0.11 -18.90 -1.99
CA ALA A 461 0.69 -17.57 -2.08
C ALA A 461 0.99 -17.17 -3.53
N LYS A 462 1.49 -18.13 -4.34
CA LYS A 462 1.70 -17.97 -5.78
C LYS A 462 0.44 -17.46 -6.49
N ASN A 463 -0.69 -18.16 -6.33
CA ASN A 463 -1.94 -17.78 -6.99
C ASN A 463 -2.46 -16.42 -6.49
N THR A 464 -2.24 -16.12 -5.21
CA THR A 464 -2.64 -14.84 -4.62
C THR A 464 -1.86 -13.67 -5.21
N ILE A 465 -0.53 -13.81 -5.33
CA ILE A 465 0.34 -12.80 -5.94
C ILE A 465 0.00 -12.63 -7.43
N ALA A 466 -0.18 -13.72 -8.16
CA ALA A 466 -0.51 -13.69 -9.58
C ALA A 466 -1.81 -12.92 -9.88
N ARG A 467 -2.82 -13.02 -9.00
CA ARG A 467 -4.11 -12.33 -9.14
C ARG A 467 -4.12 -10.90 -8.61
N TRP A 468 -3.09 -10.48 -7.88
CA TRP A 468 -3.08 -9.18 -7.22
C TRP A 468 -3.26 -7.98 -8.18
N PRO A 469 -2.66 -7.95 -9.38
CA PRO A 469 -2.89 -6.84 -10.33
C PRO A 469 -4.36 -6.69 -10.75
N SER A 470 -5.07 -7.80 -11.00
CA SER A 470 -6.49 -7.79 -11.37
C SER A 470 -7.36 -7.23 -10.24
N VAL A 471 -7.08 -7.66 -9.00
CA VAL A 471 -7.76 -7.13 -7.80
C VAL A 471 -7.53 -5.63 -7.67
N ARG A 472 -6.28 -5.18 -7.85
CA ARG A 472 -5.91 -3.76 -7.78
C ARG A 472 -6.66 -2.92 -8.81
N LYS A 473 -6.77 -3.40 -10.06
CA LYS A 473 -7.57 -2.77 -11.11
C LYS A 473 -9.03 -2.63 -10.68
N GLY A 474 -9.63 -3.72 -10.16
CA GLY A 474 -11.00 -3.69 -9.64
C GLY A 474 -11.21 -2.67 -8.52
N GLU A 475 -10.25 -2.53 -7.59
CA GLU A 475 -10.31 -1.54 -6.51
C GLU A 475 -10.24 -0.09 -7.01
N GLU A 476 -9.39 0.16 -8.01
CA GLU A 476 -9.19 1.48 -8.64
C GLU A 476 -10.41 1.94 -9.42
N GLU A 477 -11.13 1.02 -10.05
CA GLU A 477 -12.35 1.30 -10.82
C GLU A 477 -13.60 1.42 -9.93
N ASN A 478 -13.70 0.58 -8.89
CA ASN A 478 -14.99 0.36 -8.22
C ASN A 478 -15.06 0.86 -6.77
N ILE A 479 -13.93 1.16 -6.13
CA ILE A 479 -13.88 1.48 -4.68
C ILE A 479 -13.29 2.86 -4.44
N PHE A 480 -12.07 3.11 -4.92
CA PHE A 480 -11.37 4.38 -4.66
C PHE A 480 -12.05 5.63 -5.24
N PRO A 481 -12.84 5.58 -6.34
CA PRO A 481 -13.59 6.74 -6.80
C PRO A 481 -14.63 7.25 -5.79
N TYR A 482 -15.18 6.36 -4.96
CA TYR A 482 -16.29 6.68 -4.05
C TYR A 482 -15.85 6.89 -2.59
N GLN A 483 -14.56 6.75 -2.26
CA GLN A 483 -14.10 6.75 -0.87
C GLN A 483 -14.39 8.06 -0.11
N GLU A 484 -14.28 9.22 -0.78
CA GLU A 484 -14.55 10.54 -0.18
C GLU A 484 -16.05 10.80 0.04
N GLU A 485 -16.94 9.97 -0.52
CA GLU A 485 -18.38 10.02 -0.22
C GLU A 485 -18.74 9.46 1.16
N ALA A 486 -17.82 8.77 1.83
CA ALA A 486 -18.08 8.18 3.14
C ALA A 486 -18.32 9.25 4.22
N ASP A 487 -19.28 9.03 5.11
CA ASP A 487 -19.48 9.85 6.31
C ASP A 487 -18.27 9.72 7.24
N VAL A 488 -17.72 8.50 7.37
CA VAL A 488 -16.52 8.22 8.16
C VAL A 488 -15.56 7.30 7.42
N MET A 489 -14.26 7.55 7.60
CA MET A 489 -13.19 6.67 7.18
C MET A 489 -12.53 6.00 8.40
N PHE A 490 -12.25 4.71 8.29
CA PHE A 490 -11.65 3.92 9.35
C PHE A 490 -10.36 3.24 8.89
N ASN A 491 -9.27 3.46 9.62
CA ASN A 491 -8.01 2.78 9.40
C ASN A 491 -7.99 1.46 10.18
N SER A 492 -7.98 0.34 9.45
CA SER A 492 -7.89 -0.99 10.04
C SER A 492 -6.47 -1.45 10.34
N SER A 493 -5.43 -0.69 9.96
CA SER A 493 -4.03 -1.05 10.19
C SER A 493 -3.67 -0.95 11.67
N LEU A 494 -2.84 -1.88 12.14
CA LEU A 494 -2.35 -1.94 13.52
C LEU A 494 -0.83 -1.86 13.49
N LEU A 495 -0.22 -1.04 14.35
CA LEU A 495 1.23 -0.79 14.34
C LEU A 495 2.07 -2.07 14.37
N TYR A 496 1.63 -3.06 15.15
CA TYR A 496 2.36 -4.32 15.36
C TYR A 496 2.05 -5.40 14.31
N GLU A 497 1.10 -5.18 13.38
CA GLU A 497 0.54 -6.30 12.60
C GLU A 497 1.57 -6.97 11.68
N LEU A 498 2.49 -6.21 11.11
CA LEU A 498 3.50 -6.76 10.19
C LEU A 498 4.50 -7.65 10.94
N ALA A 499 4.80 -7.32 12.20
CA ALA A 499 5.64 -8.16 13.06
C ALA A 499 4.97 -9.51 13.40
N VAL A 500 3.63 -9.52 13.55
CA VAL A 500 2.85 -10.76 13.74
C VAL A 500 2.75 -11.54 12.42
N LEU A 501 2.38 -10.86 11.32
CA LEU A 501 2.14 -11.48 10.02
C LEU A 501 3.40 -12.13 9.45
N LYS A 502 4.59 -11.62 9.79
CA LYS A 502 5.89 -12.19 9.41
C LYS A 502 5.95 -13.72 9.64
N GLN A 503 5.51 -14.20 10.81
CA GLN A 503 5.55 -15.62 11.18
C GLN A 503 4.69 -16.51 10.27
N TYR A 504 3.63 -15.95 9.70
CA TYR A 504 2.68 -16.68 8.85
C TYR A 504 3.03 -16.58 7.37
N VAL A 505 3.54 -15.43 6.93
CA VAL A 505 3.76 -15.17 5.51
C VAL A 505 5.11 -15.70 5.02
N GLU A 506 6.18 -15.64 5.83
CA GLU A 506 7.51 -16.08 5.40
C GLU A 506 7.55 -17.56 4.94
N PRO A 507 6.95 -18.53 5.66
CA PRO A 507 6.92 -19.92 5.19
C PRO A 507 6.21 -20.09 3.84
N LEU A 508 5.14 -19.31 3.60
CA LEU A 508 4.40 -19.33 2.34
C LEU A 508 5.22 -18.75 1.18
N LEU A 509 6.03 -17.73 1.47
CA LEU A 509 6.90 -17.10 0.47
C LEU A 509 8.12 -17.98 0.16
N PHE A 510 8.75 -18.60 1.17
CA PHE A 510 9.86 -19.53 0.98
C PHE A 510 9.47 -20.79 0.20
N GLY A 511 8.18 -21.18 0.23
CA GLY A 511 7.66 -22.30 -0.55
C GLY A 511 7.65 -22.08 -2.07
N MET A 512 7.92 -20.88 -2.57
CA MET A 512 7.92 -20.60 -4.01
C MET A 512 9.27 -20.91 -4.68
N GLY A 513 9.20 -21.70 -5.76
CA GLY A 513 10.35 -22.03 -6.61
C GLY A 513 10.81 -20.84 -7.47
N LYS A 514 12.06 -20.88 -7.91
CA LYS A 514 12.67 -19.84 -8.77
C LYS A 514 12.15 -19.84 -10.21
N ASP A 515 11.46 -20.90 -10.58
CA ASP A 515 10.90 -21.19 -11.90
C ASP A 515 9.55 -20.50 -12.16
N CYS A 516 8.94 -19.89 -11.14
CA CYS A 516 7.68 -19.17 -11.32
C CYS A 516 7.87 -17.63 -11.39
N PRO A 517 7.07 -16.92 -12.20
CA PRO A 517 7.17 -15.45 -12.33
C PRO A 517 7.00 -14.72 -10.99
N GLU A 518 6.16 -15.24 -10.10
CA GLU A 518 5.84 -14.64 -8.80
C GLU A 518 7.02 -14.68 -7.81
N TYR A 519 8.07 -15.46 -8.11
CA TYR A 519 9.27 -15.55 -7.27
C TYR A 519 9.95 -14.20 -7.05
N VAL A 520 9.91 -13.30 -8.04
CA VAL A 520 10.51 -11.96 -7.93
C VAL A 520 9.84 -11.16 -6.82
N GLU A 521 8.52 -11.20 -6.77
CA GLU A 521 7.71 -10.51 -5.75
C GLU A 521 7.85 -11.18 -4.39
N ALA A 522 7.89 -12.52 -4.35
CA ALA A 522 8.18 -13.26 -3.13
C ALA A 522 9.52 -12.86 -2.50
N LYS A 523 10.56 -12.78 -3.32
CA LYS A 523 11.91 -12.37 -2.91
C LYS A 523 11.93 -10.92 -2.43
N ARG A 524 11.16 -10.02 -3.04
CA ARG A 524 10.98 -8.64 -2.57
C ARG A 524 10.34 -8.62 -1.19
N LEU A 525 9.21 -9.30 -1.00
CA LEU A 525 8.51 -9.36 0.28
C LEU A 525 9.36 -10.00 1.39
N LEU A 526 10.12 -11.06 1.10
CA LEU A 526 11.07 -11.64 2.06
C LEU A 526 12.14 -10.63 2.50
N LYS A 527 12.74 -9.90 1.56
CA LYS A 527 13.69 -8.83 1.88
C LYS A 527 13.04 -7.68 2.66
N PHE A 528 11.76 -7.41 2.41
CA PHE A 528 11.01 -6.41 3.17
C PHE A 528 10.79 -6.89 4.62
N PHE A 529 10.47 -8.16 4.83
CA PHE A 529 10.35 -8.70 6.19
C PHE A 529 11.67 -8.77 6.95
N ASP A 530 12.84 -8.72 6.30
CA ASP A 530 14.14 -8.64 6.97
C ASP A 530 14.32 -7.39 7.85
N TYR A 531 13.49 -6.35 7.67
CA TYR A 531 13.48 -5.18 8.56
C TYR A 531 12.73 -5.42 9.86
N PHE A 532 11.89 -6.44 9.96
CA PHE A 532 10.99 -6.65 11.09
C PHE A 532 11.52 -7.73 12.03
N VAL A 533 11.56 -7.44 13.32
CA VAL A 533 11.61 -8.45 14.37
C VAL A 533 10.21 -9.00 14.57
N GLY A 534 10.06 -10.32 14.41
CA GLY A 534 8.75 -10.97 14.49
C GLY A 534 8.28 -11.19 15.92
N ILE A 535 6.97 -11.14 16.13
CA ILE A 535 6.32 -11.48 17.40
C ILE A 535 5.27 -12.58 17.20
N GLY A 536 4.95 -13.29 18.28
CA GLY A 536 3.89 -14.29 18.28
C GLY A 536 2.48 -13.65 18.26
N SER A 537 1.45 -14.51 18.21
CA SER A 537 0.05 -14.09 18.13
C SER A 537 -0.71 -14.19 19.46
N GLU A 538 -0.03 -14.56 20.55
CA GLU A 538 -0.60 -14.88 21.85
C GLU A 538 -1.26 -13.66 22.48
N SER A 539 -0.61 -12.48 22.39
CA SER A 539 -1.12 -11.23 22.94
C SER A 539 -2.22 -10.58 22.08
N VAL A 540 -2.46 -11.06 20.85
CA VAL A 540 -3.48 -10.49 19.96
C VAL A 540 -4.89 -10.84 20.49
N PRO A 541 -5.77 -9.87 20.79
CA PRO A 541 -7.11 -10.18 21.28
C PRO A 541 -7.94 -11.02 20.31
N THR A 542 -8.86 -11.85 20.80
CA THR A 542 -9.73 -12.70 19.97
C THR A 542 -10.73 -11.90 19.14
N ASN A 543 -11.02 -10.66 19.53
CA ASN A 543 -11.87 -9.73 18.79
C ASN A 543 -11.08 -8.76 17.89
N SER A 544 -9.75 -8.87 17.80
CA SER A 544 -8.92 -8.03 16.92
C SER A 544 -9.30 -8.21 15.45
N LEU A 545 -9.22 -7.13 14.65
CA LEU A 545 -9.37 -7.23 13.19
C LEU A 545 -8.30 -8.13 12.55
N LEU A 546 -7.12 -8.23 13.18
CA LEU A 546 -6.03 -9.07 12.67
C LEU A 546 -6.39 -10.55 12.68
N ARG A 547 -7.31 -10.98 13.56
CA ARG A 547 -7.76 -12.38 13.69
C ARG A 547 -8.51 -12.89 12.45
N GLU A 548 -9.02 -12.01 11.60
CA GLU A 548 -9.54 -12.36 10.27
C GLU A 548 -8.46 -13.09 9.44
N PHE A 549 -7.22 -12.60 9.52
CA PHE A 549 -6.12 -13.08 8.70
C PHE A 549 -5.40 -14.24 9.39
N ILE A 550 -4.94 -14.05 10.63
CA ILE A 550 -4.09 -15.02 11.34
C ILE A 550 -4.86 -16.14 12.05
N GLY A 551 -6.16 -15.95 12.31
CA GLY A 551 -7.02 -16.92 12.99
C GLY A 551 -7.04 -16.80 14.51
N GLY A 552 -7.86 -17.62 15.16
CA GLY A 552 -8.14 -17.52 16.61
C GLY A 552 -9.13 -16.42 16.98
N GLY A 553 -9.95 -15.99 16.02
CA GLY A 553 -10.97 -14.96 16.24
C GLY A 553 -12.22 -15.49 16.95
N CYS A 554 -12.97 -14.61 17.62
CA CYS A 554 -14.26 -14.93 18.24
C CYS A 554 -15.46 -14.82 17.28
N PHE A 555 -15.25 -14.26 16.09
CA PHE A 555 -16.26 -14.18 15.03
C PHE A 555 -16.10 -15.34 14.05
N ASN A 556 -17.22 -15.84 13.53
CA ASN A 556 -17.22 -16.87 12.49
C ASN A 556 -17.18 -16.17 11.13
N VAL A 557 -15.96 -15.83 10.69
CA VAL A 557 -15.65 -15.02 9.50
C VAL A 557 -15.10 -15.87 8.36
#